data_AF-A0A8G1J1L9-F1
#
_entry.id   AF-A0A8G1J1L9-F1
#
_cell.length_a   1.000
_cell.length_b   1.000
_cell.length_c   1.000
_cell.angle_alpha   90.00
_cell.angle_beta   90.00
_cell.angle_gamma   90.00
#
_symmetry.space_group_name_H-M   'P 1'
#
loop_
_entity.id
_entity.type
_entity.pdbx_description
1 polymer ?
#
loop_
_entity_poly.entity_id
_entity_poly.type
_entity_poly.pdbx_seq_one_letter_code
_entity_poly.pdbx_strand_id
1 'polypeptide(L)'
;MAREDRLDDSELLTGFDEAGPIDRGFETALRGYDKRQVDRYLQQMQLQMDTLAGERAEALAQIDRLVVQIQQLQAQIQDLRRRSAAGDKASYRHLGVRIEHMLTLAEEQAEEIKANAHAQTQHLHQHADQRLREAEAQIEQARKDFETTLKARRAAAEKAEADRRAIIDAEINKRAREAQAMVDQAKERAAALVAEAEQDAENKRAAADEQTRQLVAHVERLRAEAQQLKDDAAQTAEQVVAEAREKAERMAAEAEAEAERKRAEHEAELRDLRTEAVESLEKFKQETEIFAQTVRSEAESEATRVRAEAADSATQTRTEAADEAKRLRQEAQRKLEEAEAESQRLAAETETRLAELTAAAEAAARQEREDAEAAAVRLAEETERETRRMREEAAEAARKEREDAEAAARKLNEDTAIEVQRLREQAAAEVERITAEAAAEAAKLREDADRAKVEAEAQVERSRTELAAIEAEREQLLADAKAEAAKVLEQANQEAEQVKSERDQYVAEAEKRAENAKRRAEELSKSAKQTARRDSEAILATARAQAKKLLEEARAGRDGEAEAPAQEPTGNDQPGANNRKRPQGGGKQSSESTEKVSSS
;
A
#
# COMPACT_ATOMS: atom_id res chain seq x y z
N MET A 1 75.36 28.71 -29.48
CA MET A 1 74.06 29.38 -29.67
C MET A 1 72.98 28.37 -29.31
N ALA A 2 72.18 28.65 -28.29
CA ALA A 2 70.89 28.02 -28.04
C ALA A 2 69.94 29.19 -27.78
N ARG A 3 68.75 29.20 -28.39
CA ARG A 3 67.75 30.22 -28.14
C ARG A 3 66.74 29.70 -27.12
N GLU A 4 66.34 30.59 -26.23
CA GLU A 4 65.16 30.39 -25.40
C GLU A 4 63.93 30.69 -26.26
N ASP A 5 63.07 29.71 -26.47
CA ASP A 5 61.66 29.97 -26.77
C ASP A 5 60.90 29.77 -25.45
N ARG A 6 60.72 30.87 -24.70
CA ARG A 6 59.69 30.93 -23.67
C ARG A 6 58.37 31.19 -24.37
N LEU A 7 57.39 30.31 -24.19
CA LEU A 7 56.00 30.62 -24.46
C LEU A 7 55.45 31.35 -23.24
N ASP A 8 54.89 32.55 -23.45
CA ASP A 8 54.31 33.35 -22.38
C ASP A 8 52.88 32.84 -22.07
N ASP A 9 52.81 31.82 -21.20
CA ASP A 9 51.55 31.18 -20.75
C ASP A 9 50.52 32.15 -20.11
N SER A 10 50.89 33.42 -19.89
CA SER A 10 50.02 34.47 -19.35
C SER A 10 48.89 34.91 -20.28
N GLU A 11 49.00 34.74 -21.61
CA GLU A 11 47.92 35.17 -22.53
C GLU A 11 46.78 34.14 -22.67
N LEU A 12 46.99 32.88 -22.25
CA LEU A 12 45.98 31.82 -22.37
C LEU A 12 44.95 31.79 -21.23
N LEU A 13 45.12 32.60 -20.17
CA LEU A 13 44.29 32.57 -18.96
C LEU A 13 43.49 33.86 -18.70
N THR A 14 43.47 34.81 -19.64
CA THR A 14 42.74 36.08 -19.52
C THR A 14 41.26 35.99 -19.94
N GLY A 15 40.87 34.95 -20.68
CA GLY A 15 39.54 34.80 -21.29
C GLY A 15 38.37 34.46 -20.33
N PHE A 16 38.55 34.59 -19.01
CA PHE A 16 37.51 34.32 -18.00
C PHE A 16 37.13 35.53 -17.13
N ASP A 17 37.75 36.70 -17.33
CA ASP A 17 37.53 37.91 -16.51
C ASP A 17 36.80 39.04 -17.27
N GLU A 18 35.91 38.67 -18.22
CA GLU A 18 34.98 39.63 -18.83
C GLU A 18 33.67 39.71 -18.05
N ALA A 19 33.43 40.86 -17.41
CA ALA A 19 32.22 41.16 -16.63
C ALA A 19 30.96 41.43 -17.50
N GLY A 20 30.70 40.57 -18.50
CA GLY A 20 29.48 40.56 -19.29
C GLY A 20 28.37 39.71 -18.65
N PRO A 21 27.08 39.96 -18.97
CA PRO A 21 25.98 39.10 -18.55
C PRO A 21 25.98 37.81 -19.38
N ILE A 22 26.83 36.85 -19.02
CA ILE A 22 26.88 35.51 -19.62
C ILE A 22 25.51 34.84 -19.43
N ASP A 23 24.84 34.47 -20.52
CA ASP A 23 23.56 33.78 -20.48
C ASP A 23 23.74 32.37 -19.90
N ARG A 24 23.13 32.10 -18.74
CA ARG A 24 23.40 30.90 -17.93
C ARG A 24 22.53 29.70 -18.33
N GLY A 25 22.29 29.54 -19.63
CA GLY A 25 21.50 28.46 -20.21
C GLY A 25 22.36 27.52 -21.06
N PHE A 26 22.54 26.28 -20.60
CA PHE A 26 22.97 25.19 -21.51
C PHE A 26 21.82 24.86 -22.47
N GLU A 27 22.13 24.66 -23.74
CA GLU A 27 21.14 24.24 -24.74
C GLU A 27 20.52 22.88 -24.37
N THR A 28 19.20 22.76 -24.45
CA THR A 28 18.48 21.55 -24.02
C THR A 28 18.18 20.63 -25.19
N ALA A 29 18.89 19.50 -25.25
CA ALA A 29 18.65 18.42 -26.21
C ALA A 29 17.63 17.39 -25.69
N LEU A 30 16.94 16.69 -26.60
CA LEU A 30 15.90 15.67 -26.31
C LEU A 30 16.40 14.49 -25.45
N ARG A 31 17.72 14.31 -25.34
CA ARG A 31 18.37 13.39 -24.40
C ARG A 31 19.63 14.07 -23.83
N GLY A 32 19.48 14.78 -22.72
CA GLY A 32 20.56 15.48 -22.02
C GLY A 32 20.74 15.02 -20.56
N TYR A 33 21.65 15.67 -19.84
CA TYR A 33 21.85 15.48 -18.41
C TYR A 33 20.72 16.13 -17.59
N ASP A 34 20.45 15.66 -16.37
CA ASP A 34 19.50 16.31 -15.47
C ASP A 34 20.03 17.69 -15.07
N LYS A 35 19.31 18.74 -15.50
CA LYS A 35 19.61 20.13 -15.18
C LYS A 35 19.80 20.35 -13.67
N ARG A 36 19.01 19.71 -12.80
CA ARG A 36 19.14 19.86 -11.34
C ARG A 36 20.43 19.25 -10.79
N GLN A 37 20.99 18.24 -11.45
CA GLN A 37 22.28 17.66 -11.09
C GLN A 37 23.43 18.53 -11.61
N VAL A 38 23.31 19.06 -12.83
CA VAL A 38 24.29 20.00 -13.44
C VAL A 38 24.36 21.30 -12.66
N ASP A 39 23.22 21.94 -12.35
CA ASP A 39 23.15 23.19 -11.58
C ASP A 39 23.83 23.04 -10.21
N ARG A 40 23.61 21.90 -9.51
CA ARG A 40 24.26 21.60 -8.22
C ARG A 40 25.77 21.38 -8.36
N TYR A 41 26.20 20.67 -9.39
CA TYR A 41 27.63 20.45 -9.66
C TYR A 41 28.34 21.77 -9.97
N LEU A 42 27.72 22.66 -10.75
CA LEU A 42 28.27 23.98 -11.05
C LEU A 42 28.35 24.88 -9.82
N GLN A 43 27.35 24.86 -8.93
CA GLN A 43 27.44 25.54 -7.63
C GLN A 43 28.59 25.01 -6.77
N GLN A 44 28.82 23.69 -6.78
CA GLN A 44 29.96 23.08 -6.08
C GLN A 44 31.31 23.49 -6.70
N MET A 45 31.42 23.52 -8.03
CA MET A 45 32.62 23.99 -8.73
C MET A 45 32.90 25.48 -8.47
N GLN A 46 31.86 26.32 -8.44
CA GLN A 46 31.96 27.76 -8.14
C GLN A 46 32.50 27.97 -6.72
N LEU A 47 31.92 27.30 -5.72
CA LEU A 47 32.40 27.37 -4.33
C LEU A 47 33.84 26.85 -4.18
N GLN A 48 34.26 25.87 -4.99
CA GLN A 48 35.66 25.42 -5.05
C GLN A 48 36.59 26.47 -5.69
N MET A 49 36.16 27.20 -6.71
CA MET A 49 36.95 28.29 -7.29
C MET A 49 37.07 29.48 -6.33
N ASP A 50 35.99 29.84 -5.63
CA ASP A 50 36.00 30.91 -4.61
C ASP A 50 36.94 30.59 -3.44
N THR A 51 36.94 29.33 -2.97
CA THR A 51 37.86 28.89 -1.89
C THR A 51 39.32 28.86 -2.35
N LEU A 52 39.61 28.33 -3.55
CA LEU A 52 40.97 28.37 -4.13
C LEU A 52 41.46 29.80 -4.39
N ALA A 53 40.58 30.73 -4.76
CA ALA A 53 40.91 32.15 -4.89
C ALA A 53 41.26 32.79 -3.53
N GLY A 54 40.54 32.42 -2.47
CA GLY A 54 40.86 32.79 -1.08
C GLY A 54 42.23 32.27 -0.63
N GLU A 55 42.48 30.97 -0.78
CA GLU A 55 43.77 30.34 -0.45
C GLU A 55 44.93 31.00 -1.22
N ARG A 56 44.75 31.32 -2.50
CA ARG A 56 45.74 32.06 -3.31
C ARG A 56 46.00 33.46 -2.77
N ALA A 57 44.97 34.19 -2.33
CA ALA A 57 45.13 35.52 -1.74
C ALA A 57 45.88 35.45 -0.39
N GLU A 58 45.58 34.46 0.45
CA GLU A 58 46.32 34.22 1.69
C GLU A 58 47.80 33.86 1.44
N ALA A 59 48.08 33.00 0.45
CA ALA A 59 49.45 32.63 0.09
C ALA A 59 50.28 33.83 -0.38
N LEU A 60 49.70 34.73 -1.18
CA LEU A 60 50.35 35.99 -1.58
C LEU A 60 50.62 36.89 -0.36
N ALA A 61 49.64 37.05 0.52
CA ALA A 61 49.81 37.83 1.76
C ALA A 61 50.85 37.23 2.73
N GLN A 62 51.13 35.92 2.67
CA GLN A 62 52.24 35.29 3.39
C GLN A 62 53.60 35.61 2.76
N ILE A 63 53.71 35.62 1.43
CA ILE A 63 54.92 35.98 0.70
C ILE A 63 55.34 37.43 1.01
N ASP A 64 54.40 38.39 0.97
CA ASP A 64 54.69 39.79 1.27
C ASP A 64 55.25 39.99 2.69
N ARG A 65 54.73 39.26 3.68
CA ARG A 65 55.23 39.30 5.07
C ARG A 65 56.68 38.79 5.15
N LEU A 66 57.02 37.73 4.42
CA LEU A 66 58.38 37.19 4.38
C LEU A 66 59.36 38.15 3.70
N VAL A 67 58.95 38.85 2.65
CA VAL A 67 59.76 39.90 1.99
C VAL A 67 60.12 41.01 2.98
N VAL A 68 59.17 41.49 3.78
CA VAL A 68 59.42 42.51 4.82
C VAL A 68 60.39 42.01 5.89
N GLN A 69 60.27 40.76 6.35
CA GLN A 69 61.19 40.17 7.33
C GLN A 69 62.63 40.09 6.79
N ILE A 70 62.82 39.70 5.53
CA ILE A 70 64.15 39.65 4.88
C ILE A 70 64.79 41.04 4.83
N GLN A 71 64.02 42.08 4.50
CA GLN A 71 64.52 43.47 4.50
C GLN A 71 64.94 43.94 5.91
N GLN A 72 64.18 43.60 6.94
CA GLN A 72 64.51 43.94 8.33
C GLN A 72 65.81 43.25 8.80
N LEU A 73 65.99 41.97 8.49
CA LEU A 73 67.22 41.22 8.83
C LEU A 73 68.45 41.79 8.11
N GLN A 74 68.31 42.18 6.83
CA GLN A 74 69.40 42.82 6.09
C GLN A 74 69.82 44.16 6.72
N ALA A 75 68.88 44.97 7.20
CA ALA A 75 69.19 46.21 7.91
C ALA A 75 69.96 45.96 9.22
N GLN A 76 69.52 44.99 10.04
CA GLN A 76 70.18 44.63 11.30
C GLN A 76 71.65 44.18 11.09
N ILE A 77 71.94 43.44 10.03
CA ILE A 77 73.31 43.00 9.69
C ILE A 77 74.22 44.19 9.37
N GLN A 78 73.73 45.22 8.66
CA GLN A 78 74.52 46.42 8.38
C GLN A 78 74.79 47.23 9.66
N ASP A 79 73.82 47.29 10.56
CA ASP A 79 73.93 48.02 11.81
C ASP A 79 74.93 47.39 12.79
N LEU A 80 74.95 46.06 12.89
CA LEU A 80 75.94 45.33 13.68
C LEU A 80 77.37 45.54 13.14
N ARG A 81 77.56 45.53 11.81
CA ARG A 81 78.85 45.83 11.17
C ARG A 81 79.36 47.23 11.50
N ARG A 82 78.48 48.23 11.55
CA ARG A 82 78.84 49.61 11.97
C ARG A 82 79.29 49.66 13.43
N ARG A 83 78.58 48.96 14.34
CA ARG A 83 78.89 48.96 15.79
C ARG A 83 80.22 48.27 16.11
N SER A 84 80.61 47.23 15.37
CA SER A 84 81.86 46.49 15.59
C SER A 84 83.15 47.23 15.21
N ALA A 85 83.07 48.32 14.43
CA ALA A 85 84.25 48.99 13.85
C ALA A 85 84.94 50.03 14.77
N ALA A 86 84.53 50.15 16.04
CA ALA A 86 84.76 51.35 16.85
C ALA A 86 85.47 51.16 18.21
N GLY A 87 86.16 50.04 18.46
CA GLY A 87 86.72 49.75 19.79
C GLY A 87 88.06 49.00 19.84
N ASP A 88 89.15 49.76 20.04
CA ASP A 88 90.47 49.36 20.58
C ASP A 88 91.40 50.61 20.48
N LYS A 89 92.34 50.93 21.37
CA LYS A 89 92.73 50.46 22.71
C LYS A 89 93.48 51.61 23.41
N ALA A 90 93.26 51.86 24.70
CA ALA A 90 94.02 52.88 25.46
C ALA A 90 95.16 52.23 26.26
N SER A 91 96.36 52.84 26.23
CA SER A 91 97.59 52.29 26.84
C SER A 91 98.23 53.29 27.81
N TYR A 92 98.31 52.93 29.10
CA TYR A 92 99.01 53.70 30.13
C TYR A 92 100.35 53.04 30.48
N ARG A 93 101.48 53.74 30.24
CA ARG A 93 102.83 53.16 30.35
C ARG A 93 103.70 53.77 31.48
N HIS A 94 103.16 54.64 32.34
CA HIS A 94 103.95 55.53 33.19
C HIS A 94 103.43 55.66 34.63
N LEU A 95 103.30 54.55 35.38
CA LEU A 95 102.85 54.60 36.78
C LEU A 95 103.33 53.38 37.59
N GLY A 96 104.56 53.45 38.12
CA GLY A 96 105.30 52.26 38.60
C GLY A 96 105.05 51.79 40.04
N VAL A 97 105.49 50.55 40.32
CA VAL A 97 105.67 49.82 41.60
C VAL A 97 104.56 49.93 42.62
N ARG A 98 104.34 51.12 43.21
CA ARG A 98 103.25 51.30 44.18
C ARG A 98 101.88 51.31 43.52
N ILE A 99 101.80 51.70 42.24
CA ILE A 99 100.59 51.53 41.45
C ILE A 99 100.56 50.14 40.81
N GLU A 100 101.68 49.50 40.48
CA GLU A 100 101.68 48.08 40.07
C GLU A 100 101.06 47.21 41.19
N HIS A 101 101.39 47.44 42.46
CA HIS A 101 100.80 46.69 43.58
C HIS A 101 99.31 47.02 43.85
N MET A 102 98.84 48.23 43.50
CA MET A 102 97.40 48.55 43.55
C MET A 102 96.65 48.06 42.30
N LEU A 103 97.33 47.94 41.16
CA LEU A 103 96.79 47.34 39.94
C LEU A 103 96.67 45.83 40.11
N THR A 104 97.68 45.13 40.66
CA THR A 104 97.54 43.69 40.93
C THR A 104 96.43 43.40 41.94
N LEU A 105 96.29 44.19 43.00
CA LEU A 105 95.15 44.07 43.93
C LEU A 105 93.80 44.40 43.28
N ALA A 106 93.75 45.37 42.37
CA ALA A 106 92.54 45.71 41.61
C ALA A 106 92.22 44.69 40.50
N GLU A 107 93.23 44.03 39.94
CA GLU A 107 93.11 42.94 38.97
C GLU A 107 92.66 41.66 39.68
N GLU A 108 93.24 41.31 40.83
CA GLU A 108 92.77 40.24 41.71
C GLU A 108 91.31 40.44 42.12
N GLN A 109 90.93 41.65 42.57
CA GLN A 109 89.53 41.97 42.88
C GLN A 109 88.63 42.00 41.64
N ALA A 110 89.13 42.43 40.47
CA ALA A 110 88.36 42.40 39.23
C ALA A 110 88.15 40.97 38.73
N GLU A 111 89.14 40.08 38.84
CA GLU A 111 89.00 38.65 38.53
C GLU A 111 88.11 37.93 39.56
N GLU A 112 88.18 38.28 40.85
CA GLU A 112 87.23 37.78 41.86
C GLU A 112 85.79 38.22 41.54
N ILE A 113 85.57 39.49 41.17
CA ILE A 113 84.25 39.99 40.75
C ILE A 113 83.79 39.32 39.45
N LYS A 114 84.67 39.14 38.46
CA LYS A 114 84.35 38.42 37.21
C LYS A 114 84.03 36.95 37.48
N ALA A 115 84.79 36.27 38.32
CA ALA A 115 84.57 34.86 38.66
C ALA A 115 83.24 34.68 39.41
N ASN A 116 82.95 35.54 40.38
CA ASN A 116 81.68 35.53 41.10
C ASN A 116 80.49 35.87 40.18
N ALA A 117 80.61 36.88 39.32
CA ALA A 117 79.59 37.21 38.33
C ALA A 117 79.37 36.07 37.34
N HIS A 118 80.44 35.45 36.83
CA HIS A 118 80.36 34.32 35.90
C HIS A 118 79.73 33.09 36.57
N ALA A 119 80.07 32.78 37.83
CA ALA A 119 79.44 31.71 38.60
C ALA A 119 77.94 31.98 38.84
N GLN A 120 77.56 33.23 39.16
CA GLN A 120 76.16 33.63 39.28
C GLN A 120 75.41 33.51 37.94
N THR A 121 75.99 33.97 36.83
CA THR A 121 75.42 33.82 35.49
C THR A 121 75.30 32.35 35.08
N GLN A 122 76.30 31.51 35.36
CA GLN A 122 76.21 30.06 35.14
C GLN A 122 75.10 29.42 35.97
N HIS A 123 74.96 29.77 37.25
CA HIS A 123 73.89 29.27 38.12
C HIS A 123 72.51 29.71 37.62
N LEU A 124 72.35 30.96 37.18
CA LEU A 124 71.11 31.47 36.59
C LEU A 124 70.77 30.76 35.28
N HIS A 125 71.75 30.47 34.41
CA HIS A 125 71.54 29.66 33.21
C HIS A 125 71.14 28.23 33.55
N GLN A 126 71.83 27.55 34.48
CA GLN A 126 71.48 26.19 34.90
C GLN A 126 70.07 26.10 35.48
N HIS A 127 69.66 27.10 36.27
CA HIS A 127 68.30 27.19 36.82
C HIS A 127 67.25 27.52 35.73
N ALA A 128 67.59 28.35 34.75
CA ALA A 128 66.71 28.62 33.60
C ALA A 128 66.54 27.37 32.71
N ASP A 129 67.63 26.66 32.40
CA ASP A 129 67.63 25.40 31.65
C ASP A 129 66.84 24.30 32.36
N GLN A 130 66.92 24.23 33.69
CA GLN A 130 66.10 23.32 34.51
C GLN A 130 64.61 23.66 34.38
N ARG A 131 64.22 24.92 34.60
CA ARG A 131 62.82 25.35 34.49
C ARG A 131 62.25 25.22 33.06
N LEU A 132 63.09 25.40 32.03
CA LEU A 132 62.70 25.13 30.63
C LEU A 132 62.41 23.64 30.42
N ARG A 133 63.31 22.75 30.85
CA ARG A 133 63.09 21.28 30.75
C ARG A 133 61.89 20.81 31.55
N GLU A 134 61.63 21.39 32.71
CA GLU A 134 60.43 21.12 33.53
C GLU A 134 59.15 21.55 32.79
N ALA A 135 59.14 22.75 32.19
CA ALA A 135 58.01 23.23 31.39
C ALA A 135 57.80 22.39 30.12
N GLU A 136 58.86 22.03 29.41
CA GLU A 136 58.82 21.14 28.24
C GLU A 136 58.25 19.76 28.62
N ALA A 137 58.69 19.18 29.74
CA ALA A 137 58.17 17.92 30.25
C ALA A 137 56.68 18.00 30.62
N GLN A 138 56.24 19.08 31.25
CA GLN A 138 54.83 19.32 31.57
C GLN A 138 53.97 19.49 30.32
N ILE A 139 54.45 20.23 29.31
CA ILE A 139 53.77 20.38 28.01
C ILE A 139 53.65 19.02 27.30
N GLU A 140 54.71 18.21 27.32
CA GLU A 140 54.72 16.87 26.73
C GLU A 140 53.90 15.83 27.49
N GLN A 141 53.65 16.02 28.79
CA GLN A 141 52.68 15.24 29.56
C GLN A 141 51.26 15.68 29.20
N ALA A 142 50.95 16.98 29.30
CA ALA A 142 49.65 17.54 28.97
C ALA A 142 49.20 17.21 27.53
N ARG A 143 50.12 17.17 26.57
CA ARG A 143 49.85 16.69 25.19
C ARG A 143 49.42 15.23 25.14
N LYS A 144 50.08 14.34 25.90
CA LYS A 144 49.75 12.90 25.94
C LYS A 144 48.43 12.64 26.66
N ASP A 145 48.14 13.41 27.70
CA ASP A 145 46.86 13.35 28.41
C ASP A 145 45.72 13.91 27.54
N PHE A 146 45.97 14.99 26.78
CA PHE A 146 45.02 15.49 25.78
C PHE A 146 44.80 14.51 24.63
N GLU A 147 45.86 13.90 24.08
CA GLU A 147 45.73 12.88 23.04
C GLU A 147 44.95 11.65 23.50
N THR A 148 45.25 11.13 24.70
CA THR A 148 44.57 9.94 25.23
C THR A 148 43.11 10.22 25.57
N THR A 149 42.79 11.37 26.18
CA THR A 149 41.40 11.78 26.43
C THR A 149 40.64 12.08 25.13
N LEU A 150 41.29 12.64 24.11
CA LEU A 150 40.68 12.87 22.80
C LEU A 150 40.45 11.55 22.03
N LYS A 151 41.39 10.60 22.09
CA LYS A 151 41.22 9.23 21.56
C LYS A 151 40.08 8.50 22.27
N ALA A 152 40.00 8.60 23.60
CA ALA A 152 38.91 8.03 24.40
C ALA A 152 37.55 8.66 24.07
N ARG A 153 37.47 9.99 23.91
CA ARG A 153 36.24 10.69 23.49
C ARG A 153 35.79 10.30 22.08
N ARG A 154 36.72 10.13 21.14
CA ARG A 154 36.40 9.61 19.78
C ARG A 154 35.85 8.19 19.83
N ALA A 155 36.54 7.26 20.51
CA ALA A 155 36.06 5.88 20.65
C ALA A 155 34.70 5.79 21.36
N ALA A 156 34.43 6.66 22.35
CA ALA A 156 33.13 6.74 23.02
C ALA A 156 32.03 7.28 22.09
N ALA A 157 32.33 8.28 21.26
CA ALA A 157 31.39 8.83 20.28
C ALA A 157 31.10 7.84 19.14
N GLU A 158 32.13 7.20 18.59
CA GLU A 158 32.02 6.14 17.59
C GLU A 158 31.18 4.96 18.10
N LYS A 159 31.39 4.54 19.36
CA LYS A 159 30.54 3.53 19.99
C LYS A 159 29.10 4.02 20.16
N ALA A 160 28.88 5.23 20.66
CA ALA A 160 27.52 5.77 20.83
C ALA A 160 26.77 5.91 19.48
N GLU A 161 27.47 6.21 18.39
CA GLU A 161 26.90 6.14 17.04
C GLU A 161 26.62 4.71 16.59
N ALA A 162 27.53 3.76 16.82
CA ALA A 162 27.32 2.36 16.49
C ALA A 162 26.11 1.76 17.24
N ASP A 163 26.00 2.02 18.54
CA ASP A 163 24.87 1.60 19.38
C ASP A 163 23.55 2.23 18.88
N ARG A 164 23.54 3.53 18.52
CA ARG A 164 22.37 4.20 17.92
C ARG A 164 21.98 3.62 16.56
N ARG A 165 22.95 3.37 15.68
CA ARG A 165 22.71 2.75 14.36
C ARG A 165 22.13 1.34 14.53
N ALA A 166 22.71 0.52 15.42
CA ALA A 166 22.20 -0.82 15.72
C ALA A 166 20.77 -0.83 16.27
N ILE A 167 20.39 0.16 17.10
CA ILE A 167 19.01 0.33 17.58
C ILE A 167 18.07 0.71 16.42
N ILE A 168 18.46 1.66 15.57
CA ILE A 168 17.67 2.09 14.41
C ILE A 168 17.51 0.94 13.41
N ASP A 169 18.58 0.21 13.09
CA ASP A 169 18.55 -0.95 12.20
C ASP A 169 17.69 -2.08 12.78
N ALA A 170 17.72 -2.31 14.09
CA ALA A 170 16.85 -3.29 14.75
C ALA A 170 15.37 -2.88 14.70
N GLU A 171 15.06 -1.61 14.93
CA GLU A 171 13.71 -1.05 14.85
C GLU A 171 13.17 -1.10 13.39
N ILE A 172 13.99 -0.76 12.40
CA ILE A 172 13.66 -0.89 10.97
C ILE A 172 13.43 -2.35 10.59
N ASN A 173 14.32 -3.27 10.98
CA ASN A 173 14.16 -4.70 10.70
C ASN A 173 12.93 -5.30 11.39
N LYS A 174 12.58 -4.83 12.59
CA LYS A 174 11.35 -5.21 13.29
C LYS A 174 10.12 -4.72 12.51
N ARG A 175 10.04 -3.44 12.19
CA ARG A 175 8.92 -2.84 11.43
C ARG A 175 8.78 -3.45 10.03
N ALA A 176 9.88 -3.81 9.37
CA ALA A 176 9.88 -4.50 8.09
C ALA A 176 9.28 -5.92 8.20
N ARG A 177 9.58 -6.65 9.28
CA ARG A 177 8.95 -7.97 9.56
C ARG A 177 7.48 -7.84 9.92
N GLU A 178 7.10 -6.84 10.70
CA GLU A 178 5.71 -6.55 11.06
C GLU A 178 4.88 -6.16 9.83
N ALA A 179 5.42 -5.31 8.95
CA ALA A 179 4.80 -4.95 7.67
C ALA A 179 4.69 -6.17 6.73
N GLN A 180 5.74 -7.00 6.63
CA GLN A 180 5.70 -8.22 5.82
C GLN A 180 4.65 -9.21 6.36
N ALA A 181 4.58 -9.41 7.67
CA ALA A 181 3.58 -10.27 8.30
C ALA A 181 2.14 -9.75 8.09
N MET A 182 1.92 -8.43 8.13
CA MET A 182 0.62 -7.83 7.77
C MET A 182 0.28 -8.02 6.28
N VAL A 183 1.27 -7.88 5.39
CA VAL A 183 1.09 -8.15 3.94
C VAL A 183 0.77 -9.61 3.67
N ASP A 184 1.44 -10.55 4.34
CA ASP A 184 1.20 -11.97 4.14
C ASP A 184 -0.12 -12.43 4.79
N GLN A 185 -0.48 -11.92 5.97
CA GLN A 185 -1.82 -12.12 6.54
C GLN A 185 -2.93 -11.51 5.64
N ALA A 186 -2.68 -10.38 4.99
CA ALA A 186 -3.62 -9.80 4.03
C ALA A 186 -3.78 -10.68 2.78
N LYS A 187 -2.70 -11.29 2.27
CA LYS A 187 -2.77 -12.29 1.19
C LYS A 187 -3.51 -13.55 1.62
N GLU A 188 -3.26 -14.07 2.82
CA GLU A 188 -3.96 -15.25 3.36
C GLU A 188 -5.47 -14.99 3.48
N ARG A 189 -5.86 -13.82 4.01
CA ARG A 189 -7.28 -13.42 4.07
C ARG A 189 -7.90 -13.23 2.68
N ALA A 190 -7.18 -12.63 1.75
CA ALA A 190 -7.66 -12.48 0.37
C ALA A 190 -7.83 -13.84 -0.33
N ALA A 191 -6.87 -14.76 -0.16
CA ALA A 191 -6.95 -16.12 -0.70
C ALA A 191 -8.09 -16.93 -0.05
N ALA A 192 -8.31 -16.78 1.27
CA ALA A 192 -9.43 -17.40 1.96
C ALA A 192 -10.78 -16.88 1.46
N LEU A 193 -10.95 -15.56 1.31
CA LEU A 193 -12.17 -14.95 0.76
C LEU A 193 -12.42 -15.34 -0.70
N VAL A 194 -11.37 -15.50 -1.52
CA VAL A 194 -11.50 -16.01 -2.89
C VAL A 194 -11.92 -17.49 -2.88
N ALA A 195 -11.28 -18.34 -2.08
CA ALA A 195 -11.66 -19.76 -1.98
C ALA A 195 -13.08 -19.95 -1.42
N GLU A 196 -13.49 -19.14 -0.44
CA GLU A 196 -14.86 -19.10 0.07
C GLU A 196 -15.84 -18.69 -1.03
N ALA A 197 -15.57 -17.61 -1.78
CA ALA A 197 -16.42 -17.17 -2.88
C ALA A 197 -16.46 -18.16 -4.07
N GLU A 198 -15.37 -18.86 -4.35
CA GLU A 198 -15.32 -19.93 -5.37
C GLU A 198 -16.15 -21.14 -4.94
N GLN A 199 -16.00 -21.60 -3.68
CA GLN A 199 -16.80 -22.69 -3.13
C GLN A 199 -18.29 -22.32 -3.05
N ASP A 200 -18.60 -21.08 -2.70
CA ASP A 200 -19.98 -20.59 -2.63
C ASP A 200 -20.61 -20.46 -4.04
N ALA A 201 -19.81 -20.11 -5.05
CA ALA A 201 -20.22 -20.14 -6.45
C ALA A 201 -20.40 -21.58 -6.99
N GLU A 202 -19.56 -22.53 -6.57
CA GLU A 202 -19.70 -23.95 -6.90
C GLU A 202 -20.95 -24.56 -6.24
N ASN A 203 -21.20 -24.28 -4.95
CA ASN A 203 -22.43 -24.66 -4.25
C ASN A 203 -23.68 -24.13 -4.97
N LYS A 204 -23.68 -22.87 -5.39
CA LYS A 204 -24.79 -22.23 -6.12
C LYS A 204 -24.99 -22.84 -7.52
N ARG A 205 -23.91 -23.19 -8.22
CA ARG A 205 -23.99 -23.94 -9.50
C ARG A 205 -24.55 -25.34 -9.30
N ALA A 206 -24.04 -26.10 -8.33
CA ALA A 206 -24.52 -27.45 -8.03
C ALA A 206 -26.02 -27.46 -7.64
N ALA A 207 -26.47 -26.46 -6.88
CA ALA A 207 -27.88 -26.29 -6.56
C ALA A 207 -28.74 -25.95 -7.80
N ALA A 208 -28.26 -25.09 -8.70
CA ALA A 208 -28.94 -24.74 -9.94
C ALA A 208 -28.97 -25.91 -10.95
N ASP A 209 -27.90 -26.67 -11.07
CA ASP A 209 -27.82 -27.89 -11.88
C ASP A 209 -28.79 -28.96 -11.35
N GLU A 210 -28.88 -29.12 -10.02
CA GLU A 210 -29.80 -30.07 -9.40
C GLU A 210 -31.27 -29.63 -9.55
N GLN A 211 -31.59 -28.35 -9.39
CA GLN A 211 -32.91 -27.81 -9.74
C GLN A 211 -33.23 -28.02 -11.23
N THR A 212 -32.25 -27.83 -12.11
CA THR A 212 -32.41 -28.08 -13.56
C THR A 212 -32.69 -29.55 -13.85
N ARG A 213 -31.98 -30.49 -13.20
CA ARG A 213 -32.27 -31.93 -13.30
C ARG A 213 -33.67 -32.27 -12.80
N GLN A 214 -34.09 -31.70 -11.67
CA GLN A 214 -35.42 -31.93 -11.10
C GLN A 214 -36.53 -31.40 -12.01
N LEU A 215 -36.34 -30.23 -12.63
CA LEU A 215 -37.25 -29.69 -13.65
C LEU A 215 -37.28 -30.54 -14.92
N VAL A 216 -36.12 -30.99 -15.43
CA VAL A 216 -36.05 -31.90 -16.60
C VAL A 216 -36.78 -33.21 -16.29
N ALA A 217 -36.48 -33.85 -15.15
CA ALA A 217 -37.13 -35.09 -14.74
C ALA A 217 -38.64 -34.92 -14.48
N HIS A 218 -39.08 -33.75 -14.04
CA HIS A 218 -40.51 -33.44 -13.93
C HIS A 218 -41.18 -33.27 -15.30
N VAL A 219 -40.54 -32.58 -16.24
CA VAL A 219 -41.03 -32.42 -17.62
C VAL A 219 -41.03 -33.76 -18.37
N GLU A 220 -40.04 -34.62 -18.14
CA GLU A 220 -40.02 -35.98 -18.68
C GLU A 220 -41.14 -36.84 -18.08
N ARG A 221 -41.41 -36.73 -16.78
CA ARG A 221 -42.54 -37.42 -16.14
C ARG A 221 -43.88 -36.93 -16.69
N LEU A 222 -44.09 -35.61 -16.80
CA LEU A 222 -45.30 -35.02 -17.39
C LEU A 222 -45.47 -35.44 -18.86
N ARG A 223 -44.39 -35.60 -19.62
CA ARG A 223 -44.42 -36.14 -20.99
C ARG A 223 -44.79 -37.62 -21.03
N ALA A 224 -44.32 -38.42 -20.08
CA ALA A 224 -44.69 -39.82 -19.96
C ALA A 224 -46.16 -39.99 -19.56
N GLU A 225 -46.62 -39.25 -18.55
CA GLU A 225 -48.02 -39.19 -18.10
C GLU A 225 -48.95 -38.73 -19.24
N ALA A 226 -48.59 -37.65 -19.96
CA ALA A 226 -49.33 -37.16 -21.11
C ALA A 226 -49.21 -38.03 -22.38
N GLN A 227 -48.30 -39.01 -22.41
CA GLN A 227 -48.25 -40.03 -23.46
C GLN A 227 -49.10 -41.23 -23.08
N GLN A 228 -49.00 -41.74 -21.85
CA GLN A 228 -49.88 -42.78 -21.31
C GLN A 228 -51.36 -42.38 -21.45
N LEU A 229 -51.73 -41.16 -21.06
CA LEU A 229 -53.10 -40.69 -21.18
C LEU A 229 -53.60 -40.61 -22.64
N LYS A 230 -52.71 -40.42 -23.63
CA LYS A 230 -53.05 -40.55 -25.05
C LYS A 230 -53.16 -42.00 -25.51
N ASP A 231 -52.28 -42.87 -25.03
CA ASP A 231 -52.29 -44.29 -25.39
C ASP A 231 -53.53 -44.99 -24.79
N ASP A 232 -53.93 -44.62 -23.57
CA ASP A 232 -55.18 -45.03 -22.93
C ASP A 232 -56.42 -44.46 -23.65
N ALA A 233 -56.37 -43.18 -24.07
CA ALA A 233 -57.42 -42.57 -24.88
C ALA A 233 -57.54 -43.21 -26.28
N ALA A 234 -56.42 -43.65 -26.87
CA ALA A 234 -56.40 -44.38 -28.12
C ALA A 234 -56.99 -45.79 -27.94
N GLN A 235 -56.57 -46.54 -26.91
CA GLN A 235 -57.12 -47.88 -26.63
C GLN A 235 -58.62 -47.84 -26.31
N THR A 236 -59.08 -46.87 -25.53
CA THR A 236 -60.52 -46.72 -25.24
C THR A 236 -61.31 -46.30 -26.48
N ALA A 237 -60.77 -45.44 -27.35
CA ALA A 237 -61.38 -45.14 -28.65
C ALA A 237 -61.44 -46.37 -29.58
N GLU A 238 -60.36 -47.17 -29.65
CA GLU A 238 -60.33 -48.42 -30.42
C GLU A 238 -61.32 -49.46 -29.88
N GLN A 239 -61.44 -49.60 -28.55
CA GLN A 239 -62.44 -50.46 -27.90
C GLN A 239 -63.87 -50.03 -28.22
N VAL A 240 -64.19 -48.73 -28.11
CA VAL A 240 -65.52 -48.19 -28.45
C VAL A 240 -65.84 -48.39 -29.93
N VAL A 241 -64.85 -48.21 -30.84
CA VAL A 241 -65.03 -48.48 -32.27
C VAL A 241 -65.20 -49.98 -32.55
N ALA A 242 -64.50 -50.86 -31.85
CA ALA A 242 -64.65 -52.31 -31.97
C ALA A 242 -66.03 -52.77 -31.48
N GLU A 243 -66.47 -52.31 -30.30
CA GLU A 243 -67.83 -52.58 -29.79
C GLU A 243 -68.92 -52.04 -30.72
N ALA A 244 -68.74 -50.84 -31.28
CA ALA A 244 -69.70 -50.25 -32.21
C ALA A 244 -69.80 -51.06 -33.51
N ARG A 245 -68.67 -51.55 -34.03
CA ARG A 245 -68.65 -52.47 -35.18
C ARG A 245 -69.32 -53.80 -34.86
N GLU A 246 -68.99 -54.43 -33.74
CA GLU A 246 -69.58 -55.71 -33.37
C GLU A 246 -71.10 -55.60 -33.17
N LYS A 247 -71.58 -54.50 -32.56
CA LYS A 247 -73.02 -54.21 -32.45
C LYS A 247 -73.66 -53.98 -33.82
N ALA A 248 -73.01 -53.27 -34.73
CA ALA A 248 -73.50 -53.07 -36.10
C ALA A 248 -73.53 -54.38 -36.92
N GLU A 249 -72.51 -55.23 -36.79
CA GLU A 249 -72.43 -56.55 -37.43
C GLU A 249 -73.52 -57.50 -36.89
N ARG A 250 -73.77 -57.50 -35.57
CA ARG A 250 -74.90 -58.25 -34.97
C ARG A 250 -76.25 -57.76 -35.50
N MET A 251 -76.52 -56.44 -35.49
CA MET A 251 -77.78 -55.89 -36.02
C MET A 251 -77.96 -56.18 -37.52
N ALA A 252 -76.89 -56.14 -38.31
CA ALA A 252 -76.94 -56.50 -39.72
C ALA A 252 -77.26 -58.00 -39.93
N ALA A 253 -76.65 -58.89 -39.16
CA ALA A 253 -76.93 -60.32 -39.21
C ALA A 253 -78.35 -60.68 -38.70
N GLU A 254 -78.85 -59.98 -37.69
CA GLU A 254 -80.22 -60.12 -37.19
C GLU A 254 -81.24 -59.67 -38.25
N ALA A 255 -81.01 -58.51 -38.89
CA ALA A 255 -81.86 -58.01 -39.97
C ALA A 255 -81.81 -58.88 -41.24
N GLU A 256 -80.64 -59.43 -41.60
CA GLU A 256 -80.51 -60.37 -42.72
C GLU A 256 -81.23 -61.70 -42.43
N ALA A 257 -81.09 -62.25 -41.22
CA ALA A 257 -81.80 -63.45 -40.80
C ALA A 257 -83.33 -63.25 -40.72
N GLU A 258 -83.82 -62.06 -40.34
CA GLU A 258 -85.24 -61.73 -40.40
C GLU A 258 -85.74 -61.57 -41.84
N ALA A 259 -84.96 -60.93 -42.71
CA ALA A 259 -85.27 -60.84 -44.13
C ALA A 259 -85.29 -62.22 -44.82
N GLU A 260 -84.40 -63.16 -44.44
CA GLU A 260 -84.46 -64.55 -44.89
C GLU A 260 -85.70 -65.29 -44.38
N ARG A 261 -86.08 -65.12 -43.11
CA ARG A 261 -87.34 -65.69 -42.58
C ARG A 261 -88.56 -65.17 -43.35
N LYS A 262 -88.65 -63.86 -43.58
CA LYS A 262 -89.76 -63.25 -44.34
C LYS A 262 -89.81 -63.74 -45.79
N ARG A 263 -88.64 -63.92 -46.44
CA ARG A 263 -88.58 -64.57 -47.77
C ARG A 263 -89.06 -66.01 -47.73
N ALA A 264 -88.67 -66.80 -46.73
CA ALA A 264 -89.08 -68.19 -46.59
C ALA A 264 -90.57 -68.35 -46.26
N GLU A 265 -91.13 -67.47 -45.43
CA GLU A 265 -92.57 -67.38 -45.15
C GLU A 265 -93.35 -67.11 -46.45
N HIS A 266 -93.02 -66.05 -47.18
CA HIS A 266 -93.69 -65.73 -48.46
C HIS A 266 -93.48 -66.79 -49.54
N GLU A 267 -92.33 -67.47 -49.58
CA GLU A 267 -92.10 -68.59 -50.51
C GLU A 267 -92.85 -69.87 -50.09
N ALA A 268 -93.29 -70.00 -48.83
CA ALA A 268 -94.23 -71.04 -48.40
C ALA A 268 -95.67 -70.66 -48.79
N GLU A 269 -96.11 -69.44 -48.48
CA GLU A 269 -97.43 -68.91 -48.86
C GLU A 269 -97.68 -69.03 -50.38
N LEU A 270 -96.66 -68.71 -51.20
CA LEU A 270 -96.72 -68.85 -52.66
C LEU A 270 -96.74 -70.32 -53.15
N ARG A 271 -96.23 -71.28 -52.37
CA ARG A 271 -96.34 -72.72 -52.68
C ARG A 271 -97.72 -73.25 -52.34
N ASP A 272 -98.28 -72.83 -51.20
CA ASP A 272 -99.59 -73.26 -50.74
C ASP A 272 -100.68 -72.70 -51.67
N LEU A 273 -100.67 -71.40 -51.95
CA LEU A 273 -101.58 -70.76 -52.92
C LEU A 273 -101.49 -71.38 -54.32
N ARG A 274 -100.27 -71.75 -54.76
CA ARG A 274 -100.07 -72.46 -56.04
C ARG A 274 -100.63 -73.88 -56.02
N THR A 275 -100.61 -74.54 -54.87
CA THR A 275 -101.17 -75.89 -54.68
C THR A 275 -102.69 -75.83 -54.68
N GLU A 276 -103.29 -74.89 -53.95
CA GLU A 276 -104.74 -74.62 -53.98
C GLU A 276 -105.24 -74.28 -55.39
N ALA A 277 -104.48 -73.49 -56.16
CA ALA A 277 -104.81 -73.16 -57.55
C ALA A 277 -104.75 -74.39 -58.48
N VAL A 278 -103.78 -75.30 -58.28
CA VAL A 278 -103.70 -76.56 -59.04
C VAL A 278 -104.86 -77.48 -58.66
N GLU A 279 -105.15 -77.67 -57.37
CA GLU A 279 -106.30 -78.48 -56.93
C GLU A 279 -107.63 -77.93 -57.47
N SER A 280 -107.81 -76.61 -57.49
CA SER A 280 -109.01 -75.97 -58.02
C SER A 280 -109.16 -76.20 -59.53
N LEU A 281 -108.06 -76.15 -60.28
CA LEU A 281 -108.04 -76.50 -61.71
C LEU A 281 -108.28 -78.00 -61.96
N GLU A 282 -107.88 -78.89 -61.05
CA GLU A 282 -108.16 -80.33 -61.17
C GLU A 282 -109.62 -80.66 -60.83
N LYS A 283 -110.19 -80.04 -59.78
CA LYS A 283 -111.63 -80.15 -59.45
C LYS A 283 -112.49 -79.69 -60.62
N PHE A 284 -112.20 -78.50 -61.19
CA PHE A 284 -112.91 -77.97 -62.36
C PHE A 284 -112.80 -78.87 -63.61
N LYS A 285 -111.65 -79.51 -63.83
CA LYS A 285 -111.48 -80.51 -64.91
C LYS A 285 -112.31 -81.77 -64.67
N GLN A 286 -112.34 -82.28 -63.45
CA GLN A 286 -113.15 -83.47 -63.12
C GLN A 286 -114.64 -83.17 -63.30
N GLU A 287 -115.11 -81.99 -62.88
CA GLU A 287 -116.50 -81.55 -63.07
C GLU A 287 -116.87 -81.42 -64.55
N THR A 288 -116.00 -80.81 -65.38
CA THR A 288 -116.22 -80.73 -66.83
C THR A 288 -116.11 -82.09 -67.54
N GLU A 289 -115.26 -83.00 -67.09
CA GLU A 289 -115.17 -84.35 -67.66
C GLU A 289 -116.40 -85.20 -67.31
N ILE A 290 -116.89 -85.14 -66.06
CA ILE A 290 -118.14 -85.80 -65.64
C ILE A 290 -119.31 -85.25 -66.50
N PHE A 291 -119.44 -83.93 -66.63
CA PHE A 291 -120.47 -83.30 -67.47
C PHE A 291 -120.41 -83.79 -68.94
N ALA A 292 -119.20 -83.90 -69.51
CA ALA A 292 -118.98 -84.39 -70.86
C ALA A 292 -119.22 -85.91 -71.06
N GLN A 293 -119.30 -86.68 -69.97
CA GLN A 293 -119.67 -88.09 -69.99
C GLN A 293 -121.19 -88.28 -69.90
N THR A 294 -121.89 -87.54 -69.02
CA THR A 294 -123.36 -87.62 -68.87
C THR A 294 -124.07 -87.36 -70.20
N VAL A 295 -123.74 -86.24 -70.86
CA VAL A 295 -124.29 -85.81 -72.16
C VAL A 295 -124.09 -86.86 -73.27
N ARG A 296 -123.03 -87.68 -73.16
CA ARG A 296 -122.72 -88.73 -74.14
C ARG A 296 -123.59 -89.97 -73.92
N SER A 297 -123.83 -90.35 -72.66
CA SER A 297 -124.65 -91.52 -72.31
C SER A 297 -126.13 -91.33 -72.66
N GLU A 298 -126.65 -90.11 -72.49
CA GLU A 298 -128.05 -89.78 -72.81
C GLU A 298 -128.31 -89.81 -74.33
N ALA A 299 -127.33 -89.37 -75.13
CA ALA A 299 -127.44 -89.36 -76.58
C ALA A 299 -127.46 -90.77 -77.21
N GLU A 300 -126.76 -91.74 -76.62
CA GLU A 300 -126.70 -93.12 -77.15
C GLU A 300 -127.95 -93.95 -76.78
N SER A 301 -128.64 -93.64 -75.68
CA SER A 301 -129.83 -94.39 -75.24
C SER A 301 -131.09 -94.12 -76.06
N GLU A 302 -131.26 -92.94 -76.67
CA GLU A 302 -132.43 -92.66 -77.54
C GLU A 302 -132.26 -93.23 -78.95
N ALA A 303 -131.03 -93.32 -79.45
CA ALA A 303 -130.72 -93.67 -80.84
C ALA A 303 -131.09 -95.13 -81.23
N THR A 304 -131.33 -96.00 -80.25
CA THR A 304 -131.68 -97.42 -80.44
C THR A 304 -133.18 -97.70 -80.34
N ARG A 305 -133.94 -96.95 -79.53
CA ARG A 305 -135.38 -97.17 -79.30
C ARG A 305 -136.25 -96.78 -80.49
N VAL A 306 -135.99 -95.64 -81.12
CA VAL A 306 -136.85 -95.04 -82.17
C VAL A 306 -136.92 -95.85 -83.47
N ARG A 307 -136.10 -96.91 -83.62
CA ARG A 307 -136.05 -97.75 -84.84
C ARG A 307 -136.98 -98.97 -84.86
N ALA A 308 -137.71 -99.26 -83.78
CA ALA A 308 -138.49 -100.50 -83.66
C ALA A 308 -140.01 -100.34 -83.87
N GLU A 309 -140.59 -99.17 -83.59
CA GLU A 309 -142.05 -99.03 -83.34
C GLU A 309 -142.81 -98.33 -84.48
N ALA A 310 -142.24 -98.29 -85.69
CA ALA A 310 -142.77 -97.53 -86.84
C ALA A 310 -143.62 -98.37 -87.82
N ALA A 311 -144.26 -99.45 -87.37
CA ALA A 311 -144.67 -100.55 -88.27
C ALA A 311 -146.08 -101.14 -88.11
N ASP A 312 -147.01 -100.56 -87.33
CA ASP A 312 -148.43 -100.94 -87.44
C ASP A 312 -149.44 -99.83 -87.09
N SER A 313 -149.97 -99.17 -88.13
CA SER A 313 -151.19 -98.34 -88.19
C SER A 313 -151.34 -97.16 -87.19
N ALA A 314 -151.41 -95.89 -87.62
CA ALA A 314 -152.53 -95.28 -88.36
C ALA A 314 -153.89 -95.50 -87.65
N THR A 315 -154.64 -94.49 -87.19
CA THR A 315 -154.88 -93.14 -87.75
C THR A 315 -155.34 -92.16 -86.67
N GLN A 316 -155.33 -90.85 -87.00
CA GLN A 316 -155.74 -89.70 -86.17
C GLN A 316 -154.75 -89.41 -85.00
N THR A 317 -154.34 -88.17 -84.71
CA THR A 317 -154.70 -86.85 -85.28
C THR A 317 -153.42 -86.05 -85.61
N ARG A 318 -153.45 -85.22 -86.66
CA ARG A 318 -152.23 -84.65 -87.30
C ARG A 318 -152.09 -83.13 -87.08
N THR A 319 -152.58 -82.59 -85.96
CA THR A 319 -152.83 -81.14 -85.81
C THR A 319 -152.62 -80.61 -84.38
N GLU A 320 -151.43 -80.79 -83.79
CA GLU A 320 -151.08 -80.16 -82.49
C GLU A 320 -149.57 -79.95 -82.28
N ALA A 321 -148.73 -80.92 -82.67
CA ALA A 321 -147.27 -80.85 -82.46
C ALA A 321 -146.50 -79.97 -83.46
N ALA A 322 -146.75 -78.65 -83.46
CA ALA A 322 -146.04 -77.67 -84.29
C ALA A 322 -145.29 -76.58 -83.50
N ASP A 323 -145.78 -76.18 -82.32
CA ASP A 323 -145.29 -74.97 -81.63
C ASP A 323 -144.15 -75.20 -80.61
N GLU A 324 -144.01 -76.40 -80.03
CA GLU A 324 -143.00 -76.65 -78.98
C GLU A 324 -141.55 -76.64 -79.48
N ALA A 325 -141.31 -76.99 -80.75
CA ALA A 325 -139.98 -77.10 -81.36
C ALA A 325 -139.16 -75.78 -81.39
N LYS A 326 -139.80 -74.66 -81.02
CA LYS A 326 -139.20 -73.33 -80.97
C LYS A 326 -138.73 -72.91 -79.56
N ARG A 327 -139.32 -73.44 -78.49
CA ARG A 327 -139.01 -73.04 -77.09
C ARG A 327 -137.69 -73.61 -76.60
N LEU A 328 -137.48 -74.91 -76.84
CA LEU A 328 -136.31 -75.68 -76.38
C LEU A 328 -134.94 -75.11 -76.83
N ARG A 329 -134.88 -74.32 -77.91
CA ARG A 329 -133.63 -73.69 -78.38
C ARG A 329 -133.27 -72.39 -77.65
N GLN A 330 -134.21 -71.72 -76.98
CA GLN A 330 -133.96 -70.44 -76.30
C GLN A 330 -133.58 -70.62 -74.82
N GLU A 331 -134.09 -71.66 -74.17
CA GLU A 331 -133.76 -71.98 -72.77
C GLU A 331 -132.31 -72.52 -72.63
N ALA A 332 -131.78 -73.18 -73.67
CA ALA A 332 -130.42 -73.72 -73.68
C ALA A 332 -129.32 -72.64 -73.78
N GLN A 333 -129.57 -71.52 -74.46
CA GLN A 333 -128.53 -70.51 -74.71
C GLN A 333 -128.31 -69.56 -73.53
N ARG A 334 -129.38 -69.17 -72.82
CA ARG A 334 -129.27 -68.30 -71.62
C ARG A 334 -128.38 -68.88 -70.52
N LYS A 335 -128.46 -70.19 -70.29
CA LYS A 335 -127.66 -70.88 -69.27
C LYS A 335 -126.16 -70.90 -69.55
N LEU A 336 -125.74 -70.66 -70.79
CA LEU A 336 -124.33 -70.52 -71.14
C LEU A 336 -123.86 -69.08 -70.83
N GLU A 337 -124.64 -68.09 -71.26
CA GLU A 337 -124.37 -66.66 -71.06
C GLU A 337 -124.38 -66.27 -69.56
N GLU A 338 -125.24 -66.90 -68.75
CA GLU A 338 -125.28 -66.72 -67.29
C GLU A 338 -124.03 -67.26 -66.58
N ALA A 339 -123.51 -68.43 -67.00
CA ALA A 339 -122.33 -69.06 -66.39
C ALA A 339 -121.02 -68.31 -66.72
N GLU A 340 -120.86 -67.82 -67.95
CA GLU A 340 -119.70 -67.01 -68.34
C GLU A 340 -119.66 -65.67 -67.59
N ALA A 341 -120.82 -65.05 -67.34
CA ALA A 341 -120.92 -63.80 -66.58
C ALA A 341 -120.59 -63.98 -65.08
N GLU A 342 -120.93 -65.12 -64.49
CA GLU A 342 -120.59 -65.43 -63.09
C GLU A 342 -119.10 -65.71 -62.93
N SER A 343 -118.48 -66.46 -63.86
CA SER A 343 -117.03 -66.68 -63.89
C SER A 343 -116.23 -65.38 -64.02
N GLN A 344 -116.68 -64.44 -64.86
CA GLN A 344 -115.99 -63.15 -65.05
C GLN A 344 -116.10 -62.24 -63.81
N ARG A 345 -117.21 -62.31 -63.05
CA ARG A 345 -117.35 -61.60 -61.78
C ARG A 345 -116.38 -62.13 -60.72
N LEU A 346 -116.29 -63.45 -60.57
CA LEU A 346 -115.41 -64.06 -59.58
C LEU A 346 -113.94 -63.72 -59.84
N ALA A 347 -113.51 -63.75 -61.12
CA ALA A 347 -112.18 -63.33 -61.53
C ALA A 347 -111.89 -61.87 -61.14
N ALA A 348 -112.79 -60.93 -61.51
CA ALA A 348 -112.63 -59.51 -61.19
C ALA A 348 -112.62 -59.22 -59.68
N GLU A 349 -113.40 -59.95 -58.87
CA GLU A 349 -113.35 -59.83 -57.41
C GLU A 349 -111.99 -60.30 -56.85
N THR A 350 -111.45 -61.43 -57.33
CA THR A 350 -110.12 -61.90 -56.90
C THR A 350 -108.99 -60.96 -57.33
N GLU A 351 -109.05 -60.38 -58.53
CA GLU A 351 -108.05 -59.42 -59.01
C GLU A 351 -108.07 -58.11 -58.20
N THR A 352 -109.27 -57.61 -57.88
CA THR A 352 -109.44 -56.43 -57.01
C THR A 352 -108.86 -56.69 -55.62
N ARG A 353 -109.15 -57.87 -55.04
CA ARG A 353 -108.73 -58.23 -53.68
C ARG A 353 -107.23 -58.51 -53.55
N LEU A 354 -106.60 -59.03 -54.61
CA LEU A 354 -105.13 -59.11 -54.72
C LEU A 354 -104.50 -57.72 -54.82
N ALA A 355 -105.08 -56.81 -55.62
CA ALA A 355 -104.60 -55.44 -55.73
C ALA A 355 -104.68 -54.68 -54.38
N GLU A 356 -105.79 -54.83 -53.64
CA GLU A 356 -105.95 -54.27 -52.28
C GLU A 356 -104.88 -54.80 -51.31
N LEU A 357 -104.61 -56.11 -51.31
CA LEU A 357 -103.59 -56.72 -50.45
C LEU A 357 -102.18 -56.26 -50.82
N THR A 358 -101.83 -56.17 -52.11
CA THR A 358 -100.51 -55.63 -52.53
C THR A 358 -100.37 -54.15 -52.19
N ALA A 359 -101.42 -53.34 -52.35
CA ALA A 359 -101.39 -51.93 -51.96
C ALA A 359 -101.24 -51.74 -50.45
N ALA A 360 -101.88 -52.59 -49.64
CA ALA A 360 -101.72 -52.58 -48.19
C ALA A 360 -100.31 -53.00 -47.75
N ALA A 361 -99.74 -54.02 -48.39
CA ALA A 361 -98.36 -54.46 -48.13
C ALA A 361 -97.33 -53.40 -48.54
N GLU A 362 -97.50 -52.75 -49.70
CA GLU A 362 -96.66 -51.62 -50.12
C GLU A 362 -96.79 -50.41 -49.18
N ALA A 363 -97.99 -50.11 -48.67
CA ALA A 363 -98.19 -49.03 -47.72
C ALA A 363 -97.47 -49.29 -46.39
N ALA A 364 -97.61 -50.51 -45.83
CA ALA A 364 -96.90 -50.91 -44.62
C ALA A 364 -95.36 -50.88 -44.81
N ALA A 365 -94.87 -51.39 -45.94
CA ALA A 365 -93.44 -51.41 -46.26
C ALA A 365 -92.85 -50.01 -46.57
N ARG A 366 -93.68 -49.00 -46.85
CA ARG A 366 -93.28 -47.58 -46.89
C ARG A 366 -93.28 -46.97 -45.50
N GLN A 367 -94.33 -47.21 -44.70
CA GLN A 367 -94.45 -46.70 -43.34
C GLN A 367 -93.24 -47.09 -42.47
N GLU A 368 -92.84 -48.37 -42.45
CA GLU A 368 -91.65 -48.80 -41.68
C GLU A 368 -90.35 -48.16 -42.18
N ARG A 369 -90.23 -47.85 -43.47
CA ARG A 369 -89.04 -47.16 -44.01
C ARG A 369 -89.00 -45.70 -43.61
N GLU A 370 -90.13 -45.00 -43.68
CA GLU A 370 -90.24 -43.61 -43.23
C GLU A 370 -90.00 -43.50 -41.70
N ASP A 371 -90.51 -44.44 -40.91
CA ASP A 371 -90.25 -44.49 -39.46
C ASP A 371 -88.78 -44.87 -39.14
N ALA A 372 -88.17 -45.78 -39.89
CA ALA A 372 -86.75 -46.14 -39.74
C ALA A 372 -85.79 -45.01 -40.16
N GLU A 373 -86.06 -44.32 -41.27
CA GLU A 373 -85.31 -43.13 -41.67
C GLU A 373 -85.49 -41.99 -40.64
N ALA A 374 -86.71 -41.77 -40.15
CA ALA A 374 -86.97 -40.80 -39.10
C ALA A 374 -86.31 -41.17 -37.76
N ALA A 375 -86.08 -42.45 -37.46
CA ALA A 375 -85.30 -42.89 -36.30
C ALA A 375 -83.80 -42.66 -36.51
N ALA A 376 -83.26 -43.01 -37.69
CA ALA A 376 -81.86 -42.81 -38.04
C ALA A 376 -81.45 -41.33 -38.04
N VAL A 377 -82.29 -40.44 -38.59
CA VAL A 377 -82.07 -38.98 -38.56
C VAL A 377 -82.06 -38.45 -37.13
N ARG A 378 -83.00 -38.88 -36.27
CA ARG A 378 -83.03 -38.45 -34.86
C ARG A 378 -81.77 -38.87 -34.09
N LEU A 379 -81.31 -40.11 -34.28
CA LEU A 379 -80.07 -40.60 -33.68
C LEU A 379 -78.83 -39.86 -34.19
N ALA A 380 -78.80 -39.50 -35.48
CA ALA A 380 -77.73 -38.70 -36.06
C ALA A 380 -77.69 -37.28 -35.47
N GLU A 381 -78.84 -36.60 -35.34
CA GLU A 381 -78.88 -35.28 -34.70
C GLU A 381 -78.51 -35.32 -33.20
N GLU A 382 -78.92 -36.37 -32.48
CA GLU A 382 -78.64 -36.51 -31.04
C GLU A 382 -77.15 -36.78 -30.78
N THR A 383 -76.52 -37.64 -31.60
CA THR A 383 -75.07 -37.86 -31.54
C THR A 383 -74.26 -36.65 -32.01
N GLU A 384 -74.73 -35.88 -32.99
CA GLU A 384 -74.09 -34.61 -33.37
C GLU A 384 -74.22 -33.54 -32.27
N ARG A 385 -75.37 -33.46 -31.58
CA ARG A 385 -75.56 -32.57 -30.42
C ARG A 385 -74.62 -32.90 -29.27
N GLU A 386 -74.53 -34.16 -28.85
CA GLU A 386 -73.67 -34.55 -27.71
C GLU A 386 -72.16 -34.50 -28.06
N THR A 387 -71.75 -34.87 -29.28
CA THR A 387 -70.35 -34.70 -29.70
C THR A 387 -69.95 -33.23 -29.86
N ARG A 388 -70.89 -32.35 -30.21
CA ARG A 388 -70.67 -30.90 -30.19
C ARG A 388 -70.56 -30.36 -28.76
N ARG A 389 -71.46 -30.79 -27.87
CA ARG A 389 -71.48 -30.43 -26.45
C ARG A 389 -70.17 -30.79 -25.75
N MET A 390 -69.70 -32.04 -25.88
CA MET A 390 -68.42 -32.45 -25.30
C MET A 390 -67.21 -31.71 -25.90
N ARG A 391 -67.28 -31.26 -27.16
CA ARG A 391 -66.24 -30.39 -27.75
C ARG A 391 -66.28 -28.96 -27.19
N GLU A 392 -67.46 -28.41 -26.97
CA GLU A 392 -67.64 -27.08 -26.39
C GLU A 392 -67.21 -27.07 -24.91
N GLU A 393 -67.59 -28.09 -24.12
CA GLU A 393 -67.14 -28.30 -22.74
C GLU A 393 -65.62 -28.53 -22.62
N ALA A 394 -65.03 -29.36 -23.50
CA ALA A 394 -63.57 -29.54 -23.55
C ALA A 394 -62.82 -28.26 -23.97
N ALA A 395 -63.41 -27.44 -24.83
CA ALA A 395 -62.83 -26.15 -25.24
C ALA A 395 -62.90 -25.09 -24.12
N GLU A 396 -63.96 -25.10 -23.29
CA GLU A 396 -64.03 -24.25 -22.09
C GLU A 396 -63.04 -24.71 -21.01
N ALA A 397 -62.90 -26.02 -20.77
CA ALA A 397 -61.91 -26.57 -19.84
C ALA A 397 -60.48 -26.16 -20.25
N ALA A 398 -60.12 -26.38 -21.53
CA ALA A 398 -58.82 -26.01 -22.08
C ALA A 398 -58.60 -24.48 -22.18
N ARG A 399 -59.67 -23.66 -22.10
CA ARG A 399 -59.56 -22.20 -21.91
C ARG A 399 -59.22 -21.85 -20.47
N LYS A 400 -59.99 -22.36 -19.50
CA LYS A 400 -59.74 -22.11 -18.07
C LYS A 400 -58.33 -22.51 -17.65
N GLU A 401 -57.90 -23.70 -18.02
CA GLU A 401 -56.54 -24.18 -17.69
C GLU A 401 -55.44 -23.27 -18.26
N ARG A 402 -55.67 -22.64 -19.42
CA ARG A 402 -54.75 -21.63 -19.98
C ARG A 402 -54.85 -20.27 -19.29
N GLU A 403 -56.05 -19.82 -18.95
CA GLU A 403 -56.26 -18.56 -18.22
C GLU A 403 -55.66 -18.64 -16.79
N ASP A 404 -55.83 -19.77 -16.11
CA ASP A 404 -55.22 -20.08 -14.82
C ASP A 404 -53.68 -20.20 -14.93
N ALA A 405 -53.15 -20.87 -15.97
CA ALA A 405 -51.72 -20.95 -16.21
C ALA A 405 -51.09 -19.59 -16.56
N GLU A 406 -51.77 -18.75 -17.36
CA GLU A 406 -51.34 -17.37 -17.61
C GLU A 406 -51.40 -16.52 -16.34
N ALA A 407 -52.44 -16.65 -15.52
CA ALA A 407 -52.55 -15.94 -14.24
C ALA A 407 -51.42 -16.34 -13.28
N ALA A 408 -51.13 -17.64 -13.15
CA ALA A 408 -50.01 -18.15 -12.36
C ALA A 408 -48.65 -17.65 -12.88
N ALA A 409 -48.44 -17.67 -14.21
CA ALA A 409 -47.21 -17.17 -14.83
C ALA A 409 -47.04 -15.66 -14.65
N ARG A 410 -48.10 -14.85 -14.79
CA ARG A 410 -48.05 -13.40 -14.52
C ARG A 410 -47.70 -13.13 -13.07
N LYS A 411 -48.36 -13.83 -12.13
CA LYS A 411 -48.12 -13.66 -10.69
C LYS A 411 -46.69 -14.04 -10.30
N LEU A 412 -46.15 -15.14 -10.84
CA LEU A 412 -44.74 -15.53 -10.64
C LEU A 412 -43.76 -14.47 -11.19
N ASN A 413 -44.07 -13.85 -12.33
CA ASN A 413 -43.26 -12.74 -12.88
C ASN A 413 -43.35 -11.46 -12.04
N GLU A 414 -44.51 -11.17 -11.44
CA GLU A 414 -44.70 -10.03 -10.51
C GLU A 414 -43.95 -10.28 -9.19
N ASP A 415 -44.14 -11.44 -8.56
CA ASP A 415 -43.47 -11.83 -7.32
C ASP A 415 -41.94 -11.85 -7.48
N THR A 416 -41.42 -12.38 -8.61
CA THR A 416 -39.97 -12.37 -8.89
C THR A 416 -39.45 -10.98 -9.25
N ALA A 417 -40.22 -10.11 -9.92
CA ALA A 417 -39.84 -8.73 -10.16
C ALA A 417 -39.73 -7.93 -8.85
N ILE A 418 -40.68 -8.12 -7.93
CA ILE A 418 -40.67 -7.53 -6.59
C ILE A 418 -39.44 -8.01 -5.80
N GLU A 419 -39.15 -9.31 -5.79
CA GLU A 419 -38.00 -9.85 -5.05
C GLU A 419 -36.65 -9.43 -5.66
N VAL A 420 -36.53 -9.36 -6.99
CA VAL A 420 -35.35 -8.80 -7.68
C VAL A 420 -35.16 -7.32 -7.36
N GLN A 421 -36.25 -6.54 -7.26
CA GLN A 421 -36.16 -5.14 -6.81
C GLN A 421 -35.74 -5.05 -5.34
N ARG A 422 -36.35 -5.85 -4.45
CA ARG A 422 -36.01 -5.90 -3.02
C ARG A 422 -34.54 -6.24 -2.78
N LEU A 423 -34.00 -7.21 -3.53
CA LEU A 423 -32.58 -7.59 -3.46
C LEU A 423 -31.66 -6.50 -4.02
N ARG A 424 -32.07 -5.75 -5.05
CA ARG A 424 -31.32 -4.59 -5.55
C ARG A 424 -31.31 -3.43 -4.56
N GLU A 425 -32.43 -3.15 -3.91
CA GLU A 425 -32.53 -2.11 -2.87
C GLU A 425 -31.69 -2.47 -1.63
N GLN A 426 -31.71 -3.74 -1.21
CA GLN A 426 -30.81 -4.21 -0.15
C GLN A 426 -29.32 -4.12 -0.55
N ALA A 427 -28.95 -4.54 -1.76
CA ALA A 427 -27.57 -4.44 -2.24
C ALA A 427 -27.11 -2.97 -2.37
N ALA A 428 -27.99 -2.06 -2.78
CA ALA A 428 -27.69 -0.63 -2.83
C ALA A 428 -27.46 -0.06 -1.42
N ALA A 429 -28.34 -0.38 -0.45
CA ALA A 429 -28.18 0.05 0.94
C ALA A 429 -26.92 -0.55 1.60
N GLU A 430 -26.52 -1.77 1.27
CA GLU A 430 -25.27 -2.38 1.73
C GLU A 430 -24.05 -1.64 1.17
N VAL A 431 -24.07 -1.25 -0.12
CA VAL A 431 -23.00 -0.46 -0.75
C VAL A 431 -22.94 0.97 -0.19
N GLU A 432 -24.08 1.62 0.05
CA GLU A 432 -24.13 2.93 0.72
C GLU A 432 -23.60 2.83 2.16
N ARG A 433 -23.93 1.77 2.90
CA ARG A 433 -23.41 1.51 4.25
C ARG A 433 -21.89 1.34 4.24
N ILE A 434 -21.36 0.45 3.39
CA ILE A 434 -19.93 0.17 3.29
C ILE A 434 -19.15 1.42 2.83
N THR A 435 -19.69 2.20 1.89
CA THR A 435 -19.02 3.44 1.44
C THR A 435 -19.09 4.56 2.48
N ALA A 436 -20.16 4.66 3.27
CA ALA A 436 -20.25 5.57 4.41
C ALA A 436 -19.30 5.18 5.55
N GLU A 437 -19.20 3.88 5.87
CA GLU A 437 -18.27 3.34 6.86
C GLU A 437 -16.81 3.61 6.45
N ALA A 438 -16.44 3.29 5.21
CA ALA A 438 -15.10 3.58 4.66
C ALA A 438 -14.79 5.09 4.60
N ALA A 439 -15.78 5.94 4.30
CA ALA A 439 -15.62 7.40 4.34
C ALA A 439 -15.41 7.92 5.78
N ALA A 440 -16.11 7.35 6.76
CA ALA A 440 -15.95 7.70 8.17
C ALA A 440 -14.60 7.23 8.74
N GLU A 441 -14.09 6.06 8.33
CA GLU A 441 -12.73 5.62 8.67
C GLU A 441 -11.68 6.51 8.01
N ALA A 442 -11.82 6.83 6.72
CA ALA A 442 -10.92 7.75 6.03
C ALA A 442 -10.93 9.18 6.61
N ALA A 443 -12.06 9.61 7.20
CA ALA A 443 -12.13 10.88 7.92
C ALA A 443 -11.37 10.83 9.25
N LYS A 444 -11.57 9.80 10.08
CA LYS A 444 -10.81 9.59 11.33
C LYS A 444 -9.32 9.50 11.08
N LEU A 445 -8.90 8.74 10.07
CA LEU A 445 -7.49 8.52 9.75
C LEU A 445 -6.79 9.81 9.24
N ARG A 446 -7.55 10.78 8.70
CA ARG A 446 -7.05 12.14 8.43
C ARG A 446 -6.97 12.97 9.71
N GLU A 447 -8.00 12.94 10.55
CA GLU A 447 -8.02 13.64 11.85
C GLU A 447 -6.86 13.21 12.76
N ASP A 448 -6.53 11.91 12.77
CA ASP A 448 -5.40 11.35 13.50
C ASP A 448 -4.05 11.69 12.86
N ALA A 449 -3.97 11.78 11.54
CA ALA A 449 -2.77 12.26 10.84
C ALA A 449 -2.52 13.76 11.08
N ASP A 450 -3.58 14.58 11.09
CA ASP A 450 -3.51 16.00 11.41
C ASP A 450 -3.17 16.23 12.89
N ARG A 451 -3.72 15.42 13.82
CA ARG A 451 -3.27 15.38 15.23
C ARG A 451 -1.77 15.08 15.33
N ALA A 452 -1.32 13.98 14.75
CA ALA A 452 0.08 13.55 14.79
C ALA A 452 1.03 14.60 14.17
N LYS A 453 0.57 15.30 13.11
CA LYS A 453 1.29 16.43 12.52
C LYS A 453 1.41 17.61 13.49
N VAL A 454 0.31 18.03 14.13
CA VAL A 454 0.32 19.14 15.10
C VAL A 454 1.18 18.80 16.33
N GLU A 455 1.17 17.55 16.79
CA GLU A 455 2.05 17.07 17.87
C GLU A 455 3.52 17.09 17.45
N ALA A 456 3.85 16.68 16.21
CA ALA A 456 5.20 16.74 15.67
C ALA A 456 5.69 18.20 15.49
N GLU A 457 4.86 19.10 14.97
CA GLU A 457 5.16 20.52 14.84
C GLU A 457 5.38 21.16 16.22
N ALA A 458 4.53 20.85 17.22
CA ALA A 458 4.72 21.31 18.60
C ALA A 458 6.00 20.75 19.25
N GLN A 459 6.40 19.52 18.94
CA GLN A 459 7.64 18.93 19.45
C GLN A 459 8.89 19.52 18.77
N VAL A 460 8.81 19.89 17.49
CA VAL A 460 9.87 20.65 16.80
C VAL A 460 10.02 22.05 17.41
N GLU A 461 8.93 22.75 17.70
CA GLU A 461 9.00 24.07 18.35
C GLU A 461 9.54 24.00 19.78
N ARG A 462 9.16 22.98 20.58
CA ARG A 462 9.81 22.73 21.89
C ARG A 462 11.32 22.51 21.74
N SER A 463 11.73 21.66 20.80
CA SER A 463 13.15 21.39 20.56
C SER A 463 13.90 22.65 20.11
N ARG A 464 13.24 23.55 19.37
CA ARG A 464 13.79 24.88 19.00
C ARG A 464 13.92 25.81 20.20
N THR A 465 12.94 25.87 21.10
CA THR A 465 13.04 26.72 22.30
C THR A 465 14.06 26.17 23.31
N GLU A 466 14.20 24.85 23.42
CA GLU A 466 15.26 24.20 24.20
C GLU A 466 16.65 24.51 23.64
N LEU A 467 16.85 24.40 22.31
CA LEU A 467 18.11 24.78 21.67
C LEU A 467 18.43 26.27 21.86
N ALA A 468 17.47 27.17 21.69
CA ALA A 468 17.67 28.61 21.91
C ALA A 468 18.01 28.94 23.38
N ALA A 469 17.44 28.21 24.34
CA ALA A 469 17.80 28.35 25.76
C ALA A 469 19.24 27.87 26.04
N ILE A 470 19.65 26.73 25.47
CA ILE A 470 21.02 26.19 25.58
C ILE A 470 22.04 27.12 24.91
N GLU A 471 21.69 27.75 23.79
CA GLU A 471 22.54 28.75 23.13
C GLU A 471 22.68 30.02 23.97
N ALA A 472 21.60 30.52 24.58
CA ALA A 472 21.64 31.66 25.50
C ALA A 472 22.44 31.38 26.78
N GLU A 473 22.27 30.19 27.39
CA GLU A 473 23.07 29.74 28.55
C GLU A 473 24.56 29.64 28.18
N ARG A 474 24.87 29.09 27.00
CA ARG A 474 26.23 29.03 26.47
C ARG A 474 26.82 30.43 26.24
N GLU A 475 26.05 31.39 25.72
CA GLU A 475 26.52 32.77 25.57
C GLU A 475 26.78 33.45 26.92
N GLN A 476 25.93 33.23 27.93
CA GLN A 476 26.17 33.71 29.30
C GLN A 476 27.44 33.11 29.89
N LEU A 477 27.60 31.78 29.86
CA LEU A 477 28.81 31.10 30.34
C LEU A 477 30.08 31.56 29.61
N LEU A 478 29.99 31.88 28.31
CA LEU A 478 31.11 32.46 27.54
C LEU A 478 31.36 33.95 27.85
N ALA A 479 30.36 34.70 28.31
CA ALA A 479 30.53 36.07 28.79
C ALA A 479 31.15 36.09 30.19
N ASP A 480 30.67 35.24 31.11
CA ASP A 480 31.20 35.10 32.46
C ASP A 480 32.64 34.59 32.45
N ALA A 481 32.96 33.54 31.68
CA ALA A 481 34.34 33.06 31.53
C ALA A 481 35.28 34.13 30.95
N LYS A 482 34.79 35.01 30.06
CA LYS A 482 35.57 36.18 29.57
C LYS A 482 35.74 37.23 30.66
N ALA A 483 34.72 37.48 31.48
CA ALA A 483 34.78 38.43 32.58
C ALA A 483 35.72 37.95 33.71
N GLU A 484 35.76 36.65 34.00
CA GLU A 484 36.73 36.04 34.91
C GLU A 484 38.16 36.09 34.34
N ALA A 485 38.35 35.71 33.07
CA ALA A 485 39.65 35.85 32.41
C ALA A 485 40.15 37.30 32.41
N ALA A 486 39.25 38.28 32.21
CA ALA A 486 39.58 39.70 32.29
C ALA A 486 39.98 40.12 33.72
N LYS A 487 39.26 39.68 34.76
CA LYS A 487 39.64 39.92 36.17
C LYS A 487 41.00 39.33 36.52
N VAL A 488 41.28 38.09 36.10
CA VAL A 488 42.57 37.42 36.34
C VAL A 488 43.71 38.14 35.60
N LEU A 489 43.48 38.60 34.37
CA LEU A 489 44.45 39.43 33.64
C LEU A 489 44.64 40.80 34.29
N GLU A 490 43.59 41.42 34.85
CA GLU A 490 43.71 42.68 35.58
C GLU A 490 44.52 42.49 36.88
N GLN A 491 44.22 41.45 37.65
CA GLN A 491 44.96 41.08 38.86
C GLN A 491 46.44 40.81 38.56
N ALA A 492 46.74 39.99 37.55
CA ALA A 492 48.11 39.72 37.13
C ALA A 492 48.86 40.98 36.65
N ASN A 493 48.16 41.94 36.03
CA ASN A 493 48.74 43.24 35.68
C ASN A 493 48.96 44.13 36.92
N GLN A 494 48.03 44.15 37.88
CA GLN A 494 48.19 44.88 39.15
C GLN A 494 49.36 44.31 39.97
N GLU A 495 49.50 42.99 40.06
CA GLU A 495 50.65 42.30 40.67
C GLU A 495 51.95 42.63 39.92
N ALA A 496 51.94 42.63 38.58
CA ALA A 496 53.12 43.01 37.79
C ALA A 496 53.54 44.47 37.99
N GLU A 497 52.60 45.41 38.14
CA GLU A 497 52.90 46.81 38.50
C GLU A 497 53.36 46.95 39.96
N GLN A 498 52.80 46.18 40.90
CA GLN A 498 53.30 46.13 42.27
C GLN A 498 54.77 45.67 42.30
N VAL A 499 55.10 44.54 41.65
CA VAL A 499 56.46 44.01 41.54
C VAL A 499 57.42 44.99 40.84
N LYS A 500 56.97 45.73 39.81
CA LYS A 500 57.76 46.84 39.22
C LYS A 500 58.00 47.96 40.23
N SER A 501 56.97 48.38 40.98
CA SER A 501 57.08 49.45 41.97
C SER A 501 57.98 49.07 43.15
N GLU A 502 57.95 47.81 43.59
CA GLU A 502 58.87 47.27 44.60
C GLU A 502 60.30 47.21 44.06
N ARG A 503 60.50 46.68 42.85
CA ARG A 503 61.80 46.70 42.16
C ARG A 503 62.37 48.11 42.10
N ASP A 504 61.56 49.09 41.72
CA ASP A 504 62.02 50.47 41.55
C ASP A 504 62.30 51.16 42.89
N GLN A 505 61.57 50.80 43.95
CA GLN A 505 61.93 51.17 45.33
C GLN A 505 63.26 50.53 45.76
N TYR A 506 63.47 49.22 45.52
CA TYR A 506 64.74 48.55 45.83
C TYR A 506 65.92 49.13 45.04
N VAL A 507 65.73 49.49 43.77
CA VAL A 507 66.72 50.18 42.94
C VAL A 507 67.02 51.57 43.50
N ALA A 508 66.00 52.39 43.81
CA ALA A 508 66.21 53.71 44.40
C ALA A 508 66.87 53.65 45.79
N GLU A 509 66.55 52.62 46.61
CA GLU A 509 67.28 52.37 47.84
C GLU A 509 68.73 51.95 47.60
N ALA A 510 69.01 51.10 46.61
CA ALA A 510 70.35 50.66 46.26
C ALA A 510 71.21 51.83 45.72
N GLU A 511 70.65 52.68 44.85
CA GLU A 511 71.26 53.92 44.38
C GLU A 511 71.55 54.88 45.54
N LYS A 512 70.57 55.09 46.43
CA LYS A 512 70.75 55.93 47.63
C LYS A 512 71.78 55.35 48.60
N ARG A 513 71.89 54.03 48.73
CA ARG A 513 72.97 53.36 49.50
C ARG A 513 74.33 53.55 48.81
N ALA A 514 74.40 53.43 47.49
CA ALA A 514 75.62 53.65 46.70
C ALA A 514 76.08 55.12 46.73
N GLU A 515 75.17 56.09 46.64
CA GLU A 515 75.48 57.52 46.77
C GLU A 515 75.98 57.86 48.18
N ASN A 516 75.33 57.33 49.23
CA ASN A 516 75.81 57.48 50.60
C ASN A 516 77.18 56.81 50.82
N ALA A 517 77.44 55.66 50.19
CA ALA A 517 78.75 55.00 50.22
C ALA A 517 79.82 55.84 49.49
N LYS A 518 79.52 56.36 48.30
CA LYS A 518 80.37 57.28 47.55
C LYS A 518 80.67 58.55 48.34
N ARG A 519 79.65 59.16 48.96
CA ARG A 519 79.80 60.35 49.80
C ARG A 519 80.69 60.08 51.02
N ARG A 520 80.51 58.94 51.70
CA ARG A 520 81.41 58.50 52.77
C ARG A 520 82.84 58.27 52.27
N ALA A 521 83.03 57.68 51.08
CA ALA A 521 84.35 57.51 50.48
C ALA A 521 85.00 58.86 50.10
N GLU A 522 84.23 59.83 49.64
CA GLU A 522 84.70 61.21 49.41
C GLU A 522 85.04 61.94 50.71
N GLU A 523 84.24 61.79 51.76
CA GLU A 523 84.47 62.38 53.08
C GLU A 523 85.72 61.75 53.75
N LEU A 524 85.90 60.43 53.63
CA LEU A 524 87.13 59.71 54.00
C LEU A 524 88.33 60.14 53.13
N SER A 525 88.15 60.40 51.84
CA SER A 525 89.21 60.93 50.96
C SER A 525 89.60 62.36 51.36
N LYS A 526 88.62 63.20 51.74
CA LYS A 526 88.83 64.57 52.21
C LYS A 526 89.53 64.58 53.58
N SER A 527 89.13 63.72 54.51
CA SER A 527 89.81 63.60 55.81
C SER A 527 91.22 63.03 55.65
N ALA A 528 91.43 61.96 54.87
CA ALA A 528 92.77 61.44 54.58
C ALA A 528 93.68 62.48 53.92
N LYS A 529 93.16 63.32 53.01
CA LYS A 529 93.90 64.45 52.43
C LYS A 529 94.19 65.56 53.45
N GLN A 530 93.34 65.79 54.44
CA GLN A 530 93.61 66.72 55.55
C GLN A 530 94.64 66.15 56.53
N THR A 531 94.60 64.87 56.85
CA THR A 531 95.61 64.20 57.69
C THR A 531 96.96 64.23 56.98
N ALA A 532 97.05 63.80 55.72
CA ALA A 532 98.29 63.89 54.94
C ALA A 532 98.83 65.32 54.78
N ARG A 533 97.96 66.35 54.78
CA ARG A 533 98.38 67.76 54.85
C ARG A 533 98.94 68.13 56.23
N ARG A 534 98.27 67.76 57.33
CA ARG A 534 98.79 67.97 58.69
C ARG A 534 100.11 67.24 58.93
N ASP A 535 100.24 66.02 58.43
CA ASP A 535 101.46 65.22 58.54
C ASP A 535 102.61 65.87 57.75
N SER A 536 102.34 66.32 56.51
CA SER A 536 103.35 67.05 55.72
C SER A 536 103.67 68.44 56.28
N GLU A 537 102.71 69.14 56.88
CA GLU A 537 102.93 70.40 57.62
C GLU A 537 103.76 70.16 58.90
N ALA A 538 103.56 69.04 59.62
CA ALA A 538 104.36 68.65 60.78
C ALA A 538 105.79 68.26 60.39
N ILE A 539 105.97 67.55 59.27
CA ILE A 539 107.28 67.25 58.68
C ILE A 539 107.99 68.55 58.26
N LEU A 540 107.28 69.50 57.63
CA LEU A 540 107.83 70.81 57.28
C LEU A 540 108.13 71.68 58.51
N ALA A 541 107.35 71.57 59.59
CA ALA A 541 107.59 72.28 60.85
C ALA A 541 108.83 71.74 61.58
N THR A 542 109.01 70.43 61.64
CA THR A 542 110.21 69.80 62.22
C THR A 542 111.46 70.11 61.39
N ALA A 543 111.39 70.05 60.06
CA ALA A 543 112.48 70.49 59.19
C ALA A 543 112.85 71.98 59.38
N ARG A 544 111.85 72.87 59.54
CA ARG A 544 112.09 74.30 59.83
C ARG A 544 112.68 74.54 61.21
N ALA A 545 112.30 73.76 62.22
CA ALA A 545 112.88 73.84 63.57
C ALA A 545 114.37 73.45 63.56
N GLN A 546 114.72 72.37 62.85
CA GLN A 546 116.12 71.95 62.63
C GLN A 546 116.93 73.02 61.88
N ALA A 547 116.37 73.58 60.80
CA ALA A 547 117.02 74.63 60.02
C ALA A 547 117.23 75.94 60.81
N LYS A 548 116.32 76.30 61.73
CA LYS A 548 116.47 77.49 62.58
C LYS A 548 117.59 77.32 63.61
N LYS A 549 117.71 76.13 64.21
CA LYS A 549 118.75 75.82 65.20
C LYS A 549 120.16 75.99 64.62
N LEU A 550 120.39 75.44 63.43
CA LEU A 550 121.65 75.56 62.67
C LEU A 550 121.98 77.00 62.21
N LEU A 551 121.02 77.94 62.26
CA LEU A 551 121.23 79.36 61.91
C LEU A 551 121.50 80.25 63.12
N GLU A 552 121.06 79.86 64.31
CA GLU A 552 121.37 80.56 65.57
C GLU A 552 122.77 80.19 66.09
N GLU A 553 123.22 78.95 65.87
CA GLU A 553 124.58 78.47 66.16
C GLU A 553 125.69 79.14 65.32
N ALA A 554 125.34 79.87 64.25
CA ALA A 554 126.28 80.41 63.27
C ALA A 554 126.58 81.93 63.39
N ARG A 555 126.13 82.61 64.45
CA ARG A 555 126.11 84.10 64.48
C ARG A 555 126.54 84.83 65.75
N ALA A 556 127.04 84.15 66.78
CA ALA A 556 127.53 84.79 68.00
C ALA A 556 128.70 84.03 68.65
N GLY A 557 129.70 84.78 69.13
CA GLY A 557 130.74 84.27 70.04
C GLY A 557 132.03 83.80 69.36
N ARG A 558 133.15 84.42 69.77
CA ARG A 558 134.52 83.97 69.49
C ARG A 558 135.20 83.77 70.85
N ASP A 559 136.05 82.75 70.95
CA ASP A 559 137.04 82.50 72.01
C ASP A 559 136.49 82.21 73.45
N GLY A 560 136.85 81.05 74.06
CA GLY A 560 136.56 80.79 75.50
C GLY A 560 136.44 79.33 76.00
N GLU A 561 137.46 78.49 75.80
CA GLU A 561 137.93 77.33 76.63
C GLU A 561 136.99 76.28 77.33
N ALA A 562 137.63 75.17 77.78
CA ALA A 562 137.21 74.17 78.78
C ALA A 562 136.34 72.94 78.39
N GLU A 563 137.04 71.79 78.36
CA GLU A 563 136.72 70.41 78.77
C GLU A 563 135.28 69.97 79.18
N ALA A 564 134.76 68.97 78.46
CA ALA A 564 134.43 67.58 78.88
C ALA A 564 133.98 67.23 80.35
N PRO A 565 133.26 66.11 80.62
CA PRO A 565 132.61 65.12 79.74
C PRO A 565 131.17 64.64 80.19
N ALA A 566 130.68 63.60 79.51
CA ALA A 566 129.99 62.41 80.08
C ALA A 566 128.49 62.39 80.48
N GLN A 567 127.85 61.35 79.91
CA GLN A 567 126.93 60.37 80.51
C GLN A 567 125.41 60.60 80.61
N GLU A 568 124.72 59.55 80.13
CA GLU A 568 123.34 59.16 80.41
C GLU A 568 123.18 58.77 81.90
N PRO A 569 121.95 58.55 82.40
CA PRO A 569 121.52 57.14 82.39
C PRO A 569 120.03 56.88 82.08
N THR A 570 119.83 55.65 81.63
CA THR A 570 118.59 54.88 81.51
C THR A 570 117.74 54.79 82.80
N GLY A 571 116.45 54.42 82.65
CA GLY A 571 115.88 53.38 83.53
C GLY A 571 114.38 53.43 83.83
N ASN A 572 113.65 52.39 83.37
CA ASN A 572 112.48 51.75 84.00
C ASN A 572 111.20 52.59 84.32
N ASP A 573 110.02 52.02 84.58
CA ASP A 573 109.61 50.60 84.66
C ASP A 573 108.17 50.34 84.12
N GLN A 574 107.73 49.07 84.14
CA GLN A 574 106.35 48.60 83.88
C GLN A 574 105.50 48.62 85.20
N PRO A 575 104.38 47.86 85.44
CA PRO A 575 103.57 46.94 84.61
C PRO A 575 102.02 46.88 84.81
N GLY A 576 101.33 46.22 83.86
CA GLY A 576 100.11 45.38 84.08
C GLY A 576 98.74 46.05 84.30
N ALA A 577 97.59 45.33 84.28
CA ALA A 577 97.27 43.98 83.79
C ALA A 577 95.72 43.71 83.80
N ASN A 578 95.25 42.65 83.09
CA ASN A 578 94.01 41.85 83.35
C ASN A 578 92.60 42.48 83.11
N ASN A 579 91.47 41.76 82.84
CA ASN A 579 91.19 40.45 82.18
C ASN A 579 89.66 40.17 81.96
N ARG A 580 89.31 39.10 81.20
CA ARG A 580 88.13 38.16 81.32
C ARG A 580 86.67 38.46 80.82
N LYS A 581 86.26 37.60 79.84
CA LYS A 581 85.10 36.65 79.81
C LYS A 581 83.68 37.00 79.24
N ARG A 582 82.99 35.90 78.81
CA ARG A 582 81.60 35.71 78.27
C ARG A 582 80.65 35.10 79.35
N PRO A 583 79.30 35.13 79.21
CA PRO A 583 78.46 34.00 78.67
C PRO A 583 77.32 34.46 77.71
N GLN A 584 76.60 33.65 76.88
CA GLN A 584 75.41 32.74 77.11
C GLN A 584 74.28 33.32 78.01
N GLY A 585 72.95 33.11 77.85
CA GLY A 585 72.05 32.36 76.91
C GLY A 585 70.64 32.18 77.58
N GLY A 586 69.48 31.78 77.00
CA GLY A 586 69.01 31.47 75.63
C GLY A 586 67.71 30.58 75.60
N GLY A 587 66.61 30.96 74.92
CA GLY A 587 65.33 30.19 74.80
C GLY A 587 64.36 30.80 73.74
N LYS A 588 63.64 30.04 72.88
CA LYS A 588 62.41 29.19 73.04
C LYS A 588 61.09 30.02 73.06
N GLN A 589 59.94 29.60 72.50
CA GLN A 589 59.38 28.24 72.29
C GLN A 589 58.17 28.19 71.29
N SER A 590 57.94 27.06 70.57
CA SER A 590 56.65 26.53 69.99
C SER A 590 55.76 27.42 69.06
N SER A 591 54.88 26.93 68.17
CA SER A 591 54.41 25.59 67.67
C SER A 591 53.94 25.77 66.20
N GLU A 592 54.12 24.87 65.23
CA GLU A 592 53.39 23.60 64.99
C GLU A 592 51.85 23.72 64.92
N SER A 593 51.27 23.55 63.72
CA SER A 593 49.89 23.09 63.44
C SER A 593 49.69 22.81 61.94
N THR A 594 48.79 21.90 61.60
CA THR A 594 48.47 21.41 60.24
C THR A 594 46.99 21.63 59.89
N GLU A 595 46.62 21.36 58.62
CA GLU A 595 45.24 21.33 58.09
C GLU A 595 44.55 22.72 57.92
N LYS A 596 43.49 22.89 57.10
CA LYS A 596 42.65 21.88 56.42
C LYS A 596 42.09 22.35 55.06
N VAL A 597 41.63 21.37 54.28
CA VAL A 597 40.75 21.54 53.11
C VAL A 597 39.36 22.02 53.55
N SER A 598 38.75 22.96 52.81
CA SER A 598 37.32 22.87 52.49
C SER A 598 36.93 23.64 51.23
N SER A 599 36.04 22.99 50.48
CA SER A 599 35.21 23.52 49.39
C SER A 599 34.46 24.82 49.70
N SER A 600 34.20 25.59 48.64
CA SER A 600 32.83 25.79 48.13
C SER A 600 32.85 25.64 46.61
#